data_AF-A0A3A9KBS1-F1
#
_entry.id   AF-A0A3A9KBS1-F1
#
_cell.length_a   1.000
_cell.length_b   1.000
_cell.length_c   1.000
_cell.angle_alpha   90.00
_cell.angle_beta   90.00
_cell.angle_gamma   90.00
#
_symmetry.space_group_name_H-M   'P 1'
#
loop_
_entity.id
_entity.type
_entity.pdbx_description
1 polymer ?
#
loop_
_entity_poly.entity_id
_entity_poly.type
_entity_poly.pdbx_seq_one_letter_code
_entity_poly.pdbx_strand_id
1 'polypeptide(L)'
;MINEVPTVQKVEEELIEHYDDLKNINKVTYLGKSDNVTFCIETVNTKRYLLKRHMETNSKSVIESELLWLEELEANTNLKVQRPVSNINNQFISEIIDERTGNHSYWTLQVWIEGETLNRQPTDVELKN
;
A
#
# COMPACT_ATOMS: atom_id res chain seq x y z
N MET A 1 22.06 8.97 -4.32
CA MET A 1 21.19 7.82 -4.65
C MET A 1 21.24 6.84 -3.50
N ILE A 2 20.20 6.79 -2.67
CA ILE A 2 20.02 5.66 -1.76
C ILE A 2 18.55 5.24 -1.83
N ASN A 3 18.29 4.21 -2.63
CA ASN A 3 17.04 3.45 -2.71
C ASN A 3 16.91 2.52 -1.49
N GLU A 4 17.12 3.05 -0.29
CA GLU A 4 17.09 2.26 0.95
C GLU A 4 15.67 1.83 1.25
N VAL A 5 15.49 0.57 1.64
CA VAL A 5 14.21 0.09 2.16
C VAL A 5 14.00 0.79 3.50
N PRO A 6 12.88 1.51 3.73
CA PRO A 6 12.63 2.15 5.01
C PRO A 6 12.61 1.08 6.11
N THR A 7 13.12 1.44 7.28
CA THR A 7 13.05 0.57 8.45
C THR A 7 11.59 0.40 8.86
N VAL A 8 11.29 -0.71 9.55
CA VAL A 8 9.96 -0.95 10.11
C VAL A 8 9.53 0.21 11.02
N GLN A 9 10.44 0.71 11.87
CA GLN A 9 10.16 1.84 12.74
C GLN A 9 9.75 3.09 11.94
N LYS A 10 10.48 3.44 10.88
CA LYS A 10 10.12 4.58 10.03
C LYS A 10 8.76 4.37 9.38
N VAL A 11 8.46 3.15 8.94
CA VAL A 11 7.13 2.83 8.40
C VAL A 11 6.04 3.06 9.44
N GLU A 12 6.22 2.60 10.68
CA GLU A 12 5.24 2.79 11.76
C GLU A 12 5.01 4.27 12.07
N GLU A 13 6.08 5.06 12.19
CA GLU A 13 6.02 6.50 12.45
C GLU A 13 5.19 7.23 11.37
N GLU A 14 5.50 7.00 10.09
CA GLU A 14 4.79 7.63 8.96
C GLU A 14 3.33 7.21 8.88
N LEU A 15 3.03 5.93 9.19
CA LEU A 15 1.65 5.44 9.17
C LEU A 15 0.80 6.04 10.29
N ILE A 16 1.35 6.17 11.49
CA ILE A 16 0.66 6.78 12.64
C ILE A 16 0.43 8.27 12.39
N GLU A 17 1.39 8.95 11.75
CA GLU A 17 1.28 10.38 11.41
C GLU A 17 0.22 10.63 10.34
N HIS A 18 0.14 9.78 9.31
CA HIS A 18 -0.69 10.04 8.13
C HIS A 18 -2.06 9.33 8.11
N TYR A 19 -2.32 8.33 8.97
CA TYR A 19 -3.55 7.54 8.92
C TYR A 19 -4.17 7.33 10.31
N ASP A 20 -5.37 7.87 10.51
CA ASP A 20 -6.10 7.74 11.79
C ASP A 20 -6.38 6.28 12.18
N ASP A 21 -6.75 5.45 11.20
CA ASP A 21 -7.05 4.03 11.40
C ASP A 21 -5.80 3.19 11.77
N LEU A 22 -4.60 3.75 11.61
CA LEU A 22 -3.32 3.10 11.87
C LEU A 22 -2.62 3.63 13.12
N LYS A 23 -3.31 4.30 14.04
CA LYS A 23 -2.74 4.65 15.35
C LYS A 23 -2.46 3.43 16.24
N ASN A 24 -3.08 2.29 15.94
CA ASN A 24 -2.96 1.05 16.71
C ASN A 24 -2.37 -0.08 15.85
N ILE A 25 -1.15 0.12 15.36
CA ILE A 25 -0.39 -0.93 14.64
C ILE A 25 -0.02 -2.04 15.63
N ASN A 26 -0.29 -3.28 15.25
CA ASN A 26 0.16 -4.47 15.96
C ASN A 26 1.47 -5.00 15.37
N LYS A 27 1.59 -5.00 14.04
CA LYS A 27 2.76 -5.53 13.35
C LYS A 27 2.93 -4.94 11.96
N VAL A 28 4.18 -4.68 11.59
CA VAL A 28 4.59 -4.37 10.21
C VAL A 28 5.49 -5.48 9.70
N THR A 29 5.15 -6.05 8.55
CA THR A 29 5.91 -7.14 7.91
C THR A 29 6.38 -6.70 6.54
N TYR A 30 7.70 -6.70 6.31
CA TYR A 30 8.27 -6.49 4.98
C TYR A 30 7.94 -7.67 4.06
N LEU A 31 7.40 -7.40 2.88
CA LEU A 31 6.98 -8.41 1.91
C LEU A 31 7.97 -8.56 0.76
N GLY A 32 8.62 -7.47 0.36
CA GLY A 32 9.58 -7.49 -0.73
C GLY A 32 9.77 -6.15 -1.42
N LYS A 33 10.72 -6.16 -2.36
CA LYS A 33 11.08 -5.03 -3.20
C LYS A 33 11.18 -5.51 -4.65
N SER A 34 10.36 -4.92 -5.50
CA SER A 34 10.46 -4.99 -6.95
C SER A 34 10.37 -3.56 -7.50
N ASP A 35 9.30 -3.23 -8.21
CA ASP A 35 8.98 -1.88 -8.68
C ASP A 35 8.56 -0.97 -7.52
N ASN A 36 8.08 -1.58 -6.43
CA ASN A 36 7.73 -0.92 -5.18
C ASN A 36 8.37 -1.67 -4.00
N VAL A 37 8.60 -0.97 -2.89
CA VAL A 37 8.85 -1.61 -1.59
C VAL A 37 7.50 -1.84 -0.92
N THR A 38 7.23 -3.06 -0.50
CA THR A 38 5.91 -3.46 0.01
C THR A 38 5.96 -3.99 1.44
N PHE A 39 4.95 -3.64 2.22
CA PHE A 39 4.77 -4.06 3.60
C PHE A 39 3.31 -4.46 3.87
N CYS A 40 3.11 -5.49 4.69
CA CYS A 40 1.82 -5.80 5.31
C CYS A 40 1.73 -5.09 6.66
N ILE A 41 0.68 -4.32 6.86
CA ILE A 41 0.38 -3.63 8.12
C ILE A 41 -0.79 -4.34 8.77
N GLU A 42 -0.58 -4.88 9.97
CA GLU A 42 -1.60 -5.49 10.80
C GLU A 42 -1.92 -4.55 11.96
N THR A 43 -3.18 -4.22 12.15
CA THR A 43 -3.66 -3.43 13.29
C THR A 43 -4.13 -4.33 14.43
N VAL A 44 -4.24 -3.78 15.64
CA VAL A 44 -4.72 -4.50 16.83
C VAL A 44 -6.14 -5.05 16.65
N ASN A 45 -6.99 -4.40 15.85
CA ASN A 45 -8.33 -4.88 15.50
C ASN A 45 -8.34 -5.86 14.32
N THR A 46 -7.20 -6.51 14.05
CA THR A 46 -7.00 -7.56 13.03
C THR A 46 -7.30 -7.13 11.59
N LYS A 47 -7.37 -5.82 11.29
CA LYS A 47 -7.40 -5.35 9.91
C LYS A 47 -6.01 -5.43 9.31
N ARG A 48 -5.95 -5.69 8.01
CA ARG A 48 -4.71 -5.73 7.24
C ARG A 48 -4.72 -4.73 6.11
N TYR A 49 -3.57 -4.14 5.87
CA TYR A 49 -3.33 -3.21 4.78
C TYR A 49 -2.04 -3.55 4.05
N LEU A 50 -2.02 -3.24 2.77
CA LEU A 50 -0.82 -3.25 1.94
C LEU A 50 -0.30 -1.82 1.85
N LEU A 51 0.89 -1.60 2.36
CA LEU A 51 1.64 -0.37 2.12
C LEU A 51 2.58 -0.58 0.94
N LYS A 52 2.55 0.35 -0.02
CA LYS A 52 3.52 0.44 -1.11
C LYS A 52 4.27 1.76 -1.00
N ARG A 53 5.60 1.69 -0.90
CA ARG A 53 6.48 2.83 -1.19
C ARG A 53 6.94 2.71 -2.64
N HIS A 54 6.56 3.70 -3.43
CA HIS A 54 6.86 3.77 -4.85
C HIS A 54 8.31 4.18 -5.09
N MET A 55 8.95 3.51 -6.03
CA MET A 55 10.28 3.91 -6.50
C MET A 55 10.17 5.12 -7.43
N GLU A 56 11.26 5.88 -7.58
CA GLU A 56 11.33 7.12 -8.38
C GLU A 56 10.95 6.94 -9.87
N THR A 57 10.84 5.70 -10.36
CA THR A 57 10.42 5.40 -11.72
C THR A 57 8.95 5.75 -11.99
N ASN A 58 8.12 5.83 -10.95
CA ASN A 58 6.70 6.16 -11.09
C ASN A 58 6.46 7.63 -10.74
N SER A 59 6.01 8.41 -11.72
CA SER A 59 5.55 9.78 -11.47
C SER A 59 4.26 9.76 -10.65
N LYS A 60 4.07 10.76 -9.78
CA LYS A 60 2.86 10.94 -8.96
C LYS A 60 1.55 10.78 -9.76
N SER A 61 1.45 11.40 -10.93
CA SER A 61 0.24 11.35 -11.76
C SER A 61 -0.13 9.94 -12.25
N VAL A 62 0.87 9.09 -12.51
CA VAL A 62 0.65 7.68 -12.89
C VAL A 62 0.08 6.91 -11.71
N ILE A 63 0.66 7.11 -10.51
CA ILE A 63 0.16 6.51 -9.28
C ILE A 63 -1.28 6.97 -9.02
N GLU A 64 -1.56 8.28 -9.09
CA GLU A 64 -2.91 8.82 -8.90
C GLU A 64 -3.92 8.21 -9.87
N SER A 65 -3.54 8.07 -11.14
CA SER A 65 -4.41 7.48 -12.16
C SER A 65 -4.72 6.01 -11.86
N GLU A 66 -3.74 5.22 -11.39
CA GLU A 66 -3.96 3.84 -10.95
C GLU A 66 -4.95 3.79 -9.77
N LEU A 67 -4.76 4.62 -8.75
CA LEU A 67 -5.60 4.59 -7.55
C LEU A 67 -7.03 5.01 -7.84
N LEU A 68 -7.23 6.05 -8.68
CA LEU A 68 -8.57 6.46 -9.12
C LEU A 68 -9.28 5.36 -9.91
N TRP A 69 -8.54 4.64 -10.76
CA TRP A 69 -9.11 3.51 -11.49
C TRP A 69 -9.51 2.36 -10.56
N LEU A 70 -8.69 2.05 -9.56
CA LEU A 70 -9.01 1.04 -8.54
C LEU A 70 -10.23 1.43 -7.69
N GLU A 71 -10.37 2.71 -7.34
CA GLU A 71 -11.56 3.23 -6.65
C GLU A 71 -12.82 3.06 -7.51
N GLU A 72 -12.77 3.46 -8.79
CA GLU A 72 -13.90 3.34 -9.70
C GLU A 72 -14.31 1.87 -9.96
N LEU A 73 -13.32 0.97 -10.08
CA LEU A 73 -13.57 -0.46 -10.22
C LEU A 73 -14.29 -1.03 -9.00
N GLU A 74 -13.89 -0.63 -7.79
CA GLU A 74 -14.54 -1.09 -6.56
C GLU A 74 -15.97 -0.55 -6.45
N ALA A 75 -16.19 0.72 -6.81
CA ALA A 75 -17.50 1.35 -6.72
C ALA A 75 -18.51 0.83 -7.75
N ASN A 76 -18.05 0.44 -8.94
CA ASN A 76 -18.93 0.16 -10.09
C ASN A 76 -18.95 -1.30 -10.54
N THR A 77 -18.17 -2.17 -9.90
CA THR A 77 -18.12 -3.59 -10.26
C THR A 77 -18.12 -4.46 -9.01
N ASN A 78 -18.32 -5.77 -9.20
CA ASN A 78 -18.17 -6.76 -8.12
C ASN A 78 -16.73 -7.31 -8.04
N LEU A 79 -15.76 -6.68 -8.71
CA LEU A 79 -14.38 -7.14 -8.70
C LEU A 79 -13.74 -6.86 -7.34
N LYS A 80 -13.12 -7.89 -6.75
CA LYS A 80 -12.30 -7.73 -5.56
C LYS A 80 -10.96 -7.12 -5.95
N VAL A 81 -10.82 -5.81 -5.73
CA VAL A 81 -9.60 -5.05 -6.04
C VAL A 81 -8.96 -4.48 -4.78
N GLN A 82 -7.67 -4.12 -4.88
CA GLN A 82 -6.90 -3.55 -3.77
C GLN A 82 -7.28 -2.08 -3.60
N ARG A 83 -8.45 -1.82 -3.00
CA ARG A 83 -9.00 -0.47 -2.88
C ARG A 83 -8.02 0.46 -2.14
N PRO A 84 -7.76 1.67 -2.64
CA PRO A 84 -6.94 2.66 -1.93
C PRO A 84 -7.59 3.13 -0.63
N VAL A 85 -6.75 3.48 0.34
CA VAL A 85 -7.14 4.08 1.61
C VAL A 85 -6.60 5.50 1.66
N SER A 86 -7.48 6.46 1.94
CA SER A 86 -7.10 7.87 2.06
C SER A 86 -6.36 8.13 3.37
N ASN A 87 -5.36 8.99 3.32
CA ASN A 87 -4.72 9.56 4.50
C ASN A 87 -5.62 10.62 5.17
N ILE A 88 -5.17 11.20 6.29
CA ILE A 88 -5.90 12.23 7.04
C ILE A 88 -6.20 13.51 6.24
N ASN A 89 -5.50 13.74 5.11
CA ASN A 89 -5.74 14.86 4.21
C ASN A 89 -6.72 14.51 3.07
N ASN A 90 -7.40 13.36 3.15
CA ASN A 90 -8.27 12.82 2.11
C ASN A 90 -7.56 12.61 0.75
N GLN A 91 -6.27 12.26 0.79
CA GLN A 91 -5.47 11.94 -0.40
C GLN A 91 -5.08 10.47 -0.37
N PHE A 92 -5.03 9.81 -1.53
CA PHE A 92 -4.56 8.41 -1.62
C PHE A 92 -3.04 8.25 -1.64
N ILE A 93 -2.31 9.36 -1.84
CA ILE A 93 -0.85 9.39 -1.84
C ILE A 93 -0.38 10.22 -0.65
N SER A 94 0.48 9.64 0.17
CA SER A 94 1.29 10.37 1.15
C SER A 94 2.68 10.63 0.56
N GLU A 95 3.09 11.90 0.57
CA GLU A 95 4.43 12.32 0.14
C GLU A 95 5.32 12.44 1.37
N ILE A 96 6.33 11.57 1.45
CA ILE A 96 7.23 11.49 2.61
C ILE A 96 8.58 12.08 2.23
N ILE A 97 9.02 13.08 2.99
CA ILE A 97 10.31 13.76 2.79
C ILE A 97 11.33 13.21 3.79
N ASP A 98 12.43 12.67 3.28
CA ASP A 98 13.57 12.32 4.11
C ASP A 98 14.31 13.60 4.50
N GLU A 99 14.21 14.01 5.78
CA GLU A 99 14.78 15.28 6.26
C GLU A 99 16.32 15.36 6.11
N ARG A 100 17.01 14.23 6.07
CA ARG A 100 18.48 14.18 5.98
C ARG A 100 18.97 14.40 4.56
N THR A 101 18.22 13.90 3.59
CA THR A 101 18.61 13.91 2.17
C THR A 101 17.80 14.89 1.33
N GLY A 102 16.65 15.34 1.82
CA GLY A 102 15.68 16.15 1.08
C GLY A 102 14.91 15.38 0.00
N ASN A 103 15.12 14.06 -0.10
CA ASN A 103 14.44 13.26 -1.11
C ASN A 103 12.99 13.01 -0.71
N HIS A 104 12.07 13.14 -1.66
CA HIS A 104 10.67 12.75 -1.46
C HIS A 104 10.42 11.34 -1.96
N SER A 105 9.43 10.67 -1.38
CA SER A 105 8.93 9.39 -1.86
C SER A 105 7.42 9.32 -1.74
N TYR A 106 6.76 8.62 -2.66
CA TYR A 106 5.32 8.47 -2.66
C TYR A 106 4.92 7.14 -2.04
N TRP A 107 4.00 7.21 -1.09
CA TRP A 107 3.52 6.08 -0.33
C TRP A 107 2.01 5.96 -0.52
N THR A 108 1.53 4.75 -0.72
CA THR A 108 0.10 4.46 -0.89
C THR A 108 -0.31 3.31 0.00
N LEU A 109 -1.47 3.45 0.65
CA LEU A 109 -2.06 2.40 1.48
C LEU A 109 -3.27 1.82 0.76
N GLN A 110 -3.39 0.49 0.77
CA GLN A 110 -4.50 -0.23 0.13
C GLN A 110 -5.04 -1.30 1.08
N VAL A 111 -6.32 -1.65 0.91
CA VAL A 111 -6.94 -2.75 1.64
C VAL A 111 -6.25 -4.07 1.27
N TRP A 112 -5.94 -4.89 2.28
CA TRP A 112 -5.41 -6.22 2.05
C TRP A 112 -6.45 -7.14 1.42
N ILE A 113 -6.06 -7.87 0.38
CA ILE A 113 -6.89 -8.94 -0.19
C ILE A 113 -6.41 -10.26 0.37
N GLU A 114 -7.34 -11.01 0.96
CA GLU A 114 -7.08 -12.39 1.37
C GLU A 114 -6.90 -13.28 0.16
N GLY A 115 -5.81 -14.03 0.15
CA GLY A 115 -5.49 -14.96 -0.91
C GLY A 115 -4.11 -15.59 -0.73
N GLU A 116 -3.83 -16.58 -1.55
CA GLU A 116 -2.56 -17.30 -1.58
C GLU A 116 -2.06 -17.36 -3.02
N THR A 117 -0.74 -17.35 -3.19
CA THR A 117 -0.14 -17.53 -4.50
C THR A 117 -0.34 -18.97 -4.96
N LEU A 118 -1.02 -19.15 -6.08
CA LEU A 118 -1.12 -20.47 -6.72
C LEU A 118 0.21 -20.78 -7.43
N ASN A 119 0.94 -21.79 -6.95
CA ASN A 119 2.12 -22.33 -7.63
C ASN A 119 1.76 -23.28 -8.80
N ARG A 120 0.52 -23.18 -9.30
CA ARG A 120 -0.04 -24.00 -10.37
C ARG A 120 -1.07 -23.20 -11.16
N GLN A 121 -1.49 -23.73 -12.30
CA GLN A 121 -2.62 -23.16 -13.02
C GLN A 121 -3.90 -23.21 -12.16
N PRO A 122 -4.70 -22.13 -12.14
CA PRO A 122 -6.02 -22.16 -11.54
C PRO A 122 -6.89 -23.24 -12.20
N THR A 123 -7.70 -23.93 -11.41
CA THR A 123 -8.74 -24.83 -11.94
C THR A 123 -9.96 -24.03 -12.40
N ASP A 124 -10.78 -24.61 -13.28
CA ASP A 124 -12.04 -24.00 -13.74
C ASP A 124 -13.02 -23.68 -12.61
N VAL A 125 -12.88 -24.34 -11.46
CA VAL A 125 -13.69 -24.08 -10.27
C VAL A 125 -13.20 -22.83 -9.53
N GLU A 126 -11.88 -22.64 -9.46
CA GLU A 126 -11.27 -21.48 -8.80
C GLU A 126 -11.44 -20.19 -9.62
N LEU A 127 -11.62 -20.28 -10.93
CA LEU A 127 -11.90 -19.15 -11.82
C LEU A 127 -13.33 -18.60 -11.74
N LYS A 128 -14.25 -19.32 -11.09
CA LYS A 128 -15.69 -18.97 -11.03
C LYS A 128 -16.08 -18.22 -9.75
N ASN A 129 -15.15 -17.97 -8.84
CA ASN A 129 -15.35 -17.28 -7.55
C ASN A 129 -14.78 -15.86 -7.57
#